data_AF-A0A6L8T6A9-F1
#
_entry.id   AF-A0A6L8T6A9-F1
#
_cell.length_a   1.000
_cell.length_b   1.000
_cell.length_c   1.000
_cell.angle_alpha   90.00
_cell.angle_beta   90.00
_cell.angle_gamma   90.00
#
_symmetry.space_group_name_H-M   'P 1'
#
loop_
_entity.id
_entity.type
_entity.pdbx_description
1 polymer ?
#
loop_
_entity_poly.entity_id
_entity_poly.type
_entity_poly.pdbx_seq_one_letter_code
_entity_poly.pdbx_strand_id
1 'polypeptide(L)'
;MFDRTDDYEEKIKPILKELNRMCVICGIPYFAAFCVKDMDGKTSYRNVLYSASNMSTVLSDDQLCKHINVANGFDTVLHQPELDFSVFDDLDDPELEIDK
;
A
#
# COMPACT_ATOMS: atom_id res chain seq x y z
N MET A 1 -15.29 14.56 17.50
CA MET A 1 -14.32 14.11 18.51
C MET A 1 -14.59 12.65 18.80
N PHE A 2 -13.59 11.79 18.64
CA PHE A 2 -13.72 10.33 18.64
C PHE A 2 -12.55 9.72 19.41
N ASP A 3 -12.83 8.83 20.36
CA ASP A 3 -11.83 8.00 21.04
C ASP A 3 -12.39 6.60 21.29
N ARG A 4 -11.71 5.60 20.75
CA ARG A 4 -12.00 4.17 20.90
C ARG A 4 -10.72 3.41 21.25
N THR A 5 -9.75 4.09 21.85
CA THR A 5 -8.47 3.47 22.25
C THR A 5 -8.70 2.28 23.18
N ASP A 6 -9.59 2.41 24.17
CA ASP A 6 -9.87 1.33 25.13
C ASP A 6 -10.59 0.14 24.46
N ASP A 7 -11.58 0.43 23.61
CA ASP A 7 -12.26 -0.61 22.81
C ASP A 7 -11.27 -1.38 21.93
N TYR A 8 -10.28 -0.69 21.34
CA TYR A 8 -9.23 -1.36 20.57
C TYR A 8 -8.33 -2.23 21.43
N GLU A 9 -7.78 -1.71 22.54
CA GLU A 9 -6.83 -2.43 23.38
C GLU A 9 -7.47 -3.64 24.07
N GLU A 10 -8.72 -3.52 24.53
CA GLU A 10 -9.41 -4.57 25.28
C GLU A 10 -10.11 -5.61 24.40
N LYS A 11 -10.68 -5.20 23.26
CA LYS A 11 -11.56 -6.09 22.46
C LYS A 11 -10.92 -6.47 21.13
N ILE A 12 -10.33 -5.50 20.42
CA ILE A 12 -9.84 -5.73 19.06
C ILE A 12 -8.45 -6.37 19.06
N LYS A 13 -7.52 -5.85 19.85
CA LYS A 13 -6.12 -6.31 19.89
C LYS A 13 -5.98 -7.80 20.26
N PRO A 14 -6.76 -8.37 21.20
CA PRO A 14 -6.73 -9.82 21.45
C PRO A 14 -7.18 -10.65 20.26
N ILE A 15 -8.24 -10.23 19.56
CA ILE A 15 -8.73 -10.91 18.34
C ILE A 15 -7.71 -10.80 17.21
N LEU A 16 -7.11 -9.62 17.04
CA LEU A 16 -6.06 -9.40 16.05
C LEU A 16 -4.84 -10.31 16.28
N LYS A 17 -4.50 -10.60 17.54
CA LYS A 17 -3.42 -11.53 17.88
C LYS A 17 -3.72 -12.95 17.38
N GLU A 18 -4.96 -13.41 17.53
CA GLU A 18 -5.39 -14.72 17.04
C GLU A 18 -5.47 -14.75 15.51
N LEU A 19 -6.00 -13.69 14.89
CA LEU A 19 -5.98 -13.53 13.43
C LEU A 19 -4.56 -13.60 12.88
N ASN A 20 -3.61 -12.87 13.50
CA ASN A 20 -2.22 -12.87 13.09
C ASN A 20 -1.63 -14.28 13.15
N ARG A 21 -1.87 -15.01 14.25
CA ARG A 21 -1.45 -16.40 14.40
C ARG A 21 -1.96 -17.27 13.25
N MET A 22 -3.23 -17.16 12.88
CA MET A 22 -3.81 -17.94 11.79
C MET A 22 -3.25 -17.55 10.43
N CYS A 23 -3.09 -16.26 10.16
CA CYS A 23 -2.47 -15.77 8.94
C CYS A 23 -1.04 -16.31 8.78
N VAL A 24 -0.24 -16.31 9.85
CA VAL A 24 1.12 -16.89 9.87
C VAL A 24 1.08 -18.37 9.52
N ILE A 25 0.21 -19.15 10.17
CA ILE A 25 0.08 -20.61 9.92
C ILE A 25 -0.32 -20.89 8.48
N CYS A 26 -1.24 -20.10 7.92
CA CYS A 26 -1.75 -20.29 6.57
C CYS A 26 -0.87 -19.67 5.48
N GLY A 27 0.18 -18.92 5.82
CA GLY A 27 1.02 -18.23 4.83
C GLY A 27 0.28 -17.10 4.10
N ILE A 28 -0.67 -16.44 4.76
CA ILE A 28 -1.42 -15.28 4.22
C ILE A 28 -0.82 -13.96 4.74
N PRO A 29 -0.16 -13.14 3.90
CA PRO A 29 0.28 -11.81 4.29
C PRO A 29 -0.90 -10.85 4.37
N TYR A 30 -0.86 -9.88 5.28
CA TYR A 30 -1.95 -8.93 5.47
C TYR A 30 -1.49 -7.58 6.06
N PHE A 31 -2.31 -6.56 5.85
CA PHE A 31 -2.19 -5.25 6.47
C PHE A 31 -3.54 -4.89 7.11
N ALA A 32 -3.50 -4.37 8.34
CA ALA A 32 -4.68 -3.87 9.03
C ALA A 32 -4.39 -2.50 9.63
N ALA A 33 -5.29 -1.54 9.41
CA ALA A 33 -5.21 -0.19 9.96
C ALA A 33 -6.49 0.12 10.75
N PHE A 34 -6.32 0.56 11.99
CA PHE A 34 -7.42 0.91 12.88
C PHE A 34 -7.30 2.36 13.30
N CYS A 35 -8.26 3.20 12.89
CA CYS A 35 -8.38 4.55 13.46
C CYS A 35 -8.97 4.41 14.86
N VAL A 36 -8.17 4.74 15.88
CA VAL A 36 -8.58 4.59 17.29
C VAL A 36 -8.96 5.91 17.93
N LYS A 37 -8.53 7.04 17.36
CA LYS A 37 -8.77 8.36 17.95
C LYS A 37 -8.67 9.46 16.90
N ASP A 38 -9.57 10.44 17.00
CA ASP A 38 -9.55 11.68 16.22
C ASP A 38 -9.93 12.86 17.12
N MET A 39 -8.93 13.68 17.45
CA MET A 39 -9.04 14.84 18.34
C MET A 39 -8.06 15.93 17.91
N ASP A 40 -8.47 17.19 18.06
CA ASP A 40 -7.60 18.37 17.89
C ASP A 40 -6.83 18.40 16.56
N GLY A 41 -7.49 17.98 15.48
CA GLY A 41 -6.90 17.92 14.13
C GLY A 41 -5.83 16.84 13.96
N LYS A 42 -5.71 15.90 14.91
CA LYS A 42 -4.81 14.75 14.85
C LYS A 42 -5.59 13.45 14.93
N THR A 43 -5.40 12.61 13.93
CA THR A 43 -5.94 11.26 13.88
C THR A 43 -4.84 10.26 14.26
N SER A 44 -5.14 9.33 15.17
CA SER A 44 -4.23 8.28 15.61
C SER A 44 -4.67 6.92 15.10
N TYR A 45 -3.70 6.21 14.52
CA TYR A 45 -3.91 4.87 13.98
C TYR A 45 -3.11 3.81 14.75
N ARG A 46 -3.63 2.59 14.74
CA ARG A 46 -2.91 1.37 15.11
C ARG A 46 -2.83 0.53 13.85
N ASN A 47 -1.62 0.38 13.32
CA ASN A 47 -1.38 -0.35 12.07
C ASN A 47 -0.58 -1.61 12.36
N VAL A 48 -0.91 -2.70 11.68
CA VAL A 48 -0.18 -3.97 11.73
C VAL A 48 0.07 -4.43 10.31
N LEU A 49 1.32 -4.82 10.04
CA LEU A 49 1.73 -5.45 8.80
C LEU A 49 2.33 -6.81 9.11
N TYR A 50 1.86 -7.83 8.41
CA TYR A 50 2.54 -9.09 8.26
C TYR A 50 2.85 -9.27 6.77
N SER A 51 4.08 -8.92 6.37
CA SER A 51 4.45 -8.77 4.96
C SER A 51 4.71 -10.11 4.27
N ALA A 52 4.59 -10.12 2.94
CA ALA A 52 4.92 -11.27 2.11
C ALA A 52 6.41 -11.68 2.24
N SER A 53 7.30 -10.69 2.43
CA SER A 53 8.72 -10.94 2.69
C SER A 53 8.96 -11.82 3.91
N ASN A 54 8.17 -11.66 4.97
CA ASN A 54 8.28 -12.46 6.20
C ASN A 54 7.86 -13.92 5.98
N MET A 55 7.18 -14.21 4.86
CA MET A 55 6.70 -15.53 4.48
C MET A 55 7.54 -16.18 3.37
N SER A 56 8.65 -15.56 2.96
CA SER A 56 9.42 -15.98 1.77
C SER A 56 8.59 -16.00 0.48
N THR A 57 7.54 -15.16 0.41
CA THR A 57 6.64 -15.04 -0.74
C THR A 57 6.90 -13.71 -1.44
N VAL A 58 6.94 -13.75 -2.78
CA VAL A 58 7.03 -12.54 -3.61
C VAL A 58 5.67 -12.33 -4.28
N LEU A 59 5.04 -11.20 -4.01
CA LEU A 59 3.81 -10.79 -4.69
C LEU A 59 4.17 -10.06 -5.98
N SER A 60 3.50 -10.39 -7.08
CA SER A 60 3.67 -9.71 -8.38
C SER A 60 3.20 -8.26 -8.34
N ASP A 61 2.17 -7.96 -7.56
CA ASP A 61 1.73 -6.61 -7.20
C ASP A 61 1.60 -6.50 -5.67
N ASP A 62 2.71 -6.16 -5.00
CA ASP A 62 2.72 -6.00 -3.53
C ASP A 62 2.09 -4.66 -3.12
N GLN A 63 0.76 -4.66 -2.96
CA GLN A 63 0.02 -3.51 -2.47
C GLN A 63 0.18 -3.29 -0.96
N LEU A 64 0.56 -4.32 -0.19
CA LEU A 64 0.72 -4.21 1.27
C LEU A 64 1.86 -3.26 1.62
N CYS A 65 2.97 -3.34 0.87
CA CYS A 65 4.08 -2.40 0.97
C CYS A 65 3.65 -0.95 0.64
N LYS A 66 2.78 -0.77 -0.36
CA LYS A 66 2.24 0.57 -0.70
C LYS A 66 1.41 1.14 0.44
N HIS A 67 0.53 0.33 1.04
CA HIS A 67 -0.30 0.76 2.17
C HIS A 67 0.51 1.13 3.42
N ILE A 68 1.53 0.33 3.79
CA ILE A 68 2.36 0.66 4.96
C ILE A 68 3.20 1.92 4.73
N ASN A 69 3.64 2.18 3.49
CA ASN A 69 4.35 3.41 3.17
C ASN A 69 3.47 4.63 3.40
N VAL A 70 2.21 4.61 2.97
CA VAL A 70 1.25 5.68 3.28
C VAL A 70 1.08 5.85 4.79
N ALA A 71 0.96 4.75 5.52
CA ALA A 71 0.89 4.78 6.98
C ALA A 71 2.16 5.36 7.65
N ASN A 72 3.32 5.25 7.00
CA ASN A 72 4.59 5.81 7.44
C ASN A 72 4.81 7.27 6.99
N GLY A 73 3.81 7.89 6.32
CA GLY A 73 3.85 9.29 5.91
C GLY A 73 4.35 9.52 4.48
N PHE A 74 4.39 8.49 3.64
CA PHE A 74 4.66 8.66 2.21
C PHE A 74 3.39 9.13 1.49
N ASP A 75 3.54 10.10 0.59
CA ASP A 75 2.46 10.54 -0.26
C ASP A 75 2.17 9.53 -1.38
N THR A 76 0.89 9.36 -1.72
CA THR A 76 0.51 8.61 -2.91
C THR A 76 0.61 9.49 -4.14
N VAL A 77 1.15 8.93 -5.21
CA VAL A 77 1.09 9.52 -6.55
C VAL A 77 0.16 8.64 -7.39
N LEU A 78 -0.68 9.27 -8.21
CA LEU A 78 -1.52 8.53 -9.15
C LEU A 78 -0.63 7.67 -10.04
N HIS A 79 -0.95 6.38 -10.14
CA HIS A 79 -0.22 5.49 -11.03
C HIS A 79 -0.38 6.00 -12.47
N GLN A 80 0.73 6.42 -13.08
CA GLN A 80 0.78 6.75 -14.48
C GLN A 80 1.16 5.47 -15.23
N PRO A 81 0.38 5.06 -16.25
CA PRO A 81 0.84 3.99 -17.13
C PRO A 81 2.17 4.41 -17.75
N GLU A 82 3.09 3.47 -17.89
CA GLU A 82 4.34 3.73 -18.60
C GLU A 82 3.99 4.24 -19.99
N LEU A 83 4.42 5.46 -20.30
CA LEU A 83 4.35 5.97 -21.65
C LEU A 83 5.29 5.11 -22.49
N ASP A 84 4.72 4.34 -23.40
CA ASP A 84 5.51 3.62 -24.39
C ASP A 84 6.06 4.65 -25.39
N PHE A 85 7.32 5.02 -25.20
CA PHE A 85 7.97 5.99 -26.08
C PHE A 85 8.39 5.38 -27.42
N SER A 86 8.26 4.06 -27.62
CA SER A 86 8.54 3.43 -28.92
C SER A 86 7.61 3.92 -30.03
N VAL A 87 6.47 4.52 -29.69
CA VAL A 87 5.53 5.15 -30.64
C VAL A 87 6.11 6.42 -31.28
N PHE A 88 7.16 7.01 -30.70
CA PHE A 88 7.80 8.20 -31.23
C PHE A 88 9.03 7.89 -32.11
N ASP A 89 9.51 6.64 -32.14
CA ASP A 89 10.66 6.24 -32.97
C ASP A 89 10.32 6.26 -34.48
N ASP A 90 9.03 6.20 -34.85
CA ASP A 90 8.57 6.26 -36.25
C ASP A 90 8.44 7.71 -36.81
N LEU A 91 8.75 8.75 -36.01
CA LEU A 91 8.62 10.14 -36.43
C LEU A 91 9.92 10.76 -36.99
N ASP A 92 11.04 10.04 -36.89
CA ASP A 92 12.33 10.41 -37.48
C ASP A 92 12.53 9.75 -38.87
N ASP A 93 11.49 9.67 -39.71
CA ASP A 93 11.65 9.29 -41.12
C ASP A 93 12.06 10.52 -41.96
N PRO A 94 13.32 10.60 -42.44
CA PRO A 94 13.82 11.75 -43.18
C PRO A 94 13.30 11.84 -44.63
N GLU A 95 12.37 10.99 -45.07
CA GLU A 95 11.79 11.05 -46.42
C GLU A 95 10.71 12.14 -46.59
N LEU A 96 11.08 13.39 -46.34
CA LEU A 96 10.49 14.54 -47.02
C LEU A 96 11.61 15.40 -47.60
N GLU A 97 12.37 14.81 -48.53
CA GLU A 97 13.07 15.59 -49.54
C GLU A 97 12.00 16.35 -50.35
N ILE A 98 11.86 17.63 -50.04
CA ILE A 98 11.08 18.57 -50.84
C ILE A 98 11.84 18.74 -52.16
N ASP A 99 11.40 18.01 -53.18
CA ASP A 99 11.86 18.15 -54.55
C ASP A 99 11.73 19.64 -54.97
N LYS A 100 12.84 20.22 -55.42
CA LYS A 100 12.99 21.64 -55.80
C LYS A 100 12.40 21.95 -57.17
#